data_AF-A0AAW2J5R9-F1
#
_entry.id   AF-A0AAW2J5R9-F1
#
_cell.length_a   1.000
_cell.length_b   1.000
_cell.length_c   1.000
_cell.angle_alpha   90.00
_cell.angle_beta   90.00
_cell.angle_gamma   90.00
#
_symmetry.space_group_name_H-M   'P 1'
#
loop_
_entity.id
_entity.type
_entity.pdbx_description
1 polymer ?
#
loop_
_entity_poly.entity_id
_entity_poly.type
_entity_poly.pdbx_seq_one_letter_code
_entity_poly.pdbx_strand_id
1 'polypeptide(L)'
;MLPEHLWSGLVKISFLFQALRSITLDVMKIQELEDSATVIMCKLEKKNSSAFFDLIEHLIVHLPYEARVEGPAEYRQMYLFERILCDLKKQVKNKAHVEASVIKAYIVEKIRLFTSLYFDPT
;
A
#
# COMPACT_ATOMS: atom_id res chain seq x y z
N MET A 1 -11.45 -12.95 19.73
CA MET A 1 -12.07 -12.22 18.60
C MET A 1 -11.95 -10.73 18.87
N LEU A 2 -11.69 -9.90 17.86
CA LEU A 2 -11.67 -8.44 18.06
C LEU A 2 -13.08 -7.93 18.39
N PRO A 3 -13.22 -6.90 19.24
CA PRO A 3 -14.49 -6.20 19.44
C PRO A 3 -15.08 -5.70 18.11
N GLU A 4 -16.40 -5.81 17.95
CA GLU A 4 -17.12 -5.48 16.71
C GLU A 4 -16.89 -4.03 16.25
N HIS A 5 -16.80 -3.10 17.20
CA HIS A 5 -16.54 -1.68 16.92
C HIS A 5 -15.13 -1.43 16.34
N LEU A 6 -14.13 -2.17 16.82
CA LEU A 6 -12.76 -2.11 16.30
C LEU A 6 -12.70 -2.71 14.90
N TRP A 7 -13.32 -3.88 14.72
CA TRP A 7 -13.39 -4.53 13.41
C TRP A 7 -14.06 -3.62 12.37
N SER A 8 -15.19 -3.00 12.74
CA SER A 8 -15.91 -2.08 11.86
C SER A 8 -15.05 -0.87 11.44
N GLY A 9 -14.29 -0.28 12.37
CA GLY A 9 -13.39 0.82 12.06
C GLY A 9 -12.23 0.39 11.15
N LEU A 10 -11.61 -0.76 11.44
CA LEU A 10 -10.52 -1.32 10.62
C LEU A 10 -10.96 -1.65 9.18
N VAL A 11 -12.18 -2.17 9.00
CA VAL A 11 -12.74 -2.43 7.66
C VAL A 11 -12.90 -1.12 6.89
N LYS A 12 -13.38 -0.05 7.53
CA LYS A 12 -13.54 1.26 6.88
C LYS A 12 -12.20 1.88 6.51
N ILE A 13 -11.21 1.79 7.40
CA ILE A 13 -9.82 2.22 7.11
C ILE A 13 -9.26 1.43 5.93
N SER A 14 -9.47 0.11 5.90
CA SER A 14 -9.00 -0.74 4.81
C SER A 14 -9.61 -0.35 3.47
N PHE A 15 -10.90 -0.02 3.45
CA PHE A 15 -11.60 0.45 2.26
C PHE A 15 -11.07 1.81 1.79
N LEU A 16 -10.78 2.72 2.73
CA LEU A 16 -10.13 4.00 2.42
C LEU A 16 -8.77 3.79 1.76
N PHE A 17 -7.90 2.95 2.32
CA PHE A 17 -6.60 2.66 1.70
C PHE A 17 -6.72 1.98 0.34
N GLN A 18 -7.71 1.10 0.17
CA GLN A 18 -7.97 0.46 -1.13
C GLN A 18 -8.36 1.51 -2.18
N ALA A 19 -9.22 2.46 -1.83
CA ALA A 19 -9.62 3.53 -2.73
C ALA A 19 -8.45 4.46 -3.09
N LEU A 20 -7.60 4.81 -2.11
CA LEU A 20 -6.42 5.65 -2.33
C LEU A 20 -5.33 4.98 -3.18
N ARG A 21 -5.24 3.64 -3.15
CA ARG A 21 -4.31 2.86 -3.98
C ARG A 21 -4.85 2.58 -5.38
N SER A 22 -6.04 3.09 -5.72
CA SER A 22 -6.57 2.92 -7.07
C SER A 22 -5.70 3.65 -8.10
N ILE A 23 -5.41 2.98 -9.21
CA ILE A 23 -4.68 3.55 -10.36
C ILE A 23 -5.43 4.77 -10.91
N THR A 24 -6.77 4.71 -10.92
CA THR A 24 -7.65 5.81 -11.32
C THR A 24 -8.25 6.47 -10.09
N LEU A 25 -8.03 7.78 -9.93
CA LEU A 25 -8.68 8.59 -8.89
C LEU A 25 -9.95 9.22 -9.43
N ASP A 26 -11.07 8.92 -8.77
CA ASP A 26 -12.32 9.66 -8.93
C ASP A 26 -12.35 10.77 -7.88
N VAL A 27 -12.31 12.02 -8.35
CA VAL A 27 -12.27 13.21 -7.48
C VAL A 27 -13.48 13.29 -6.57
N MET A 28 -14.67 12.93 -7.04
CA MET A 28 -15.89 12.96 -6.24
C MET A 28 -15.80 11.95 -5.10
N LYS A 29 -15.34 10.74 -5.42
CA LYS A 29 -15.13 9.68 -4.43
C LYS A 29 -14.04 10.02 -3.42
N ILE A 30 -12.98 10.72 -3.83
CA ILE A 30 -11.93 11.20 -2.93
C ILE A 30 -12.46 12.26 -1.97
N GLN A 31 -13.33 13.14 -2.43
CA GLN A 31 -13.96 14.16 -1.60
C GLN A 31 -14.86 13.52 -0.52
N GLU A 32 -15.62 12.48 -0.88
CA GLU A 32 -16.36 11.66 0.10
C GLU A 32 -15.43 10.93 1.09
N LEU A 33 -14.23 10.52 0.63
CA LEU A 33 -13.22 9.89 1.48
C LEU A 33 -12.59 10.89 2.46
N GLU A 34 -12.36 12.14 2.08
CA GLU A 34 -11.89 13.23 2.98
C GLU A 34 -12.85 13.39 4.16
N ASP A 35 -14.15 13.51 3.89
CA ASP A 35 -15.18 13.69 4.92
C ASP A 35 -15.33 12.43 5.79
N SER A 36 -15.35 11.25 5.17
CA SER A 36 -15.52 10.00 5.90
C SER A 36 -14.30 9.61 6.73
N ALA A 37 -13.08 9.93 6.31
CA ALA A 37 -11.85 9.66 7.05
C ALA A 37 -11.90 10.28 8.45
N THR A 38 -12.28 11.56 8.53
CA THR A 38 -12.42 12.28 9.80
C THR A 38 -13.43 11.59 10.73
N VAL A 39 -14.58 11.21 10.19
CA VAL A 39 -15.64 10.52 10.97
C VAL A 39 -15.20 9.14 11.45
N ILE A 40 -14.46 8.39 10.62
CA ILE A 40 -13.94 7.07 10.98
C ILE A 40 -12.93 7.20 12.13
N MET A 41 -12.00 8.15 12.02
CA MET A 41 -10.98 8.39 13.04
C MET A 41 -11.60 8.83 14.37
N CYS A 42 -12.53 9.79 14.38
CA CYS A 42 -13.21 10.21 15.61
C CYS A 42 -14.02 9.06 16.26
N LYS A 43 -14.58 8.14 15.47
CA LYS A 43 -15.31 6.96 16.00
C LYS A 43 -14.37 5.94 16.63
N LEU A 44 -13.19 5.74 16.05
CA LEU A 44 -12.15 4.88 16.61
C LEU A 44 -11.57 5.49 17.89
N GLU A 45 -11.25 6.79 17.87
CA GLU A 45 -10.76 7.55 19.03
C GLU A 45 -11.70 7.41 20.23
N LYS A 46 -13.00 7.68 20.02
CA LYS A 46 -14.01 7.65 21.09
C LYS A 46 -14.14 6.28 21.77
N LYS A 47 -13.71 5.21 21.11
CA LYS A 47 -13.82 3.83 21.61
C LYS A 47 -12.50 3.26 22.11
N ASN A 48 -11.38 3.92 21.83
CA ASN A 48 -10.04 3.48 22.20
C ASN A 48 -9.43 4.37 23.30
N SER A 49 -8.45 3.82 24.01
CA SER A 49 -7.63 4.59 24.96
C SER A 49 -6.78 5.61 24.22
N SER A 50 -6.39 6.73 24.86
CA SER A 50 -5.51 7.74 24.22
C SER A 50 -4.14 7.18 23.81
N ALA A 51 -3.78 5.96 24.27
CA ALA A 51 -2.61 5.22 23.85
C ALA A 51 -2.71 4.59 22.44
N PHE A 52 -3.85 4.71 21.76
CA PHE A 52 -4.01 4.28 20.37
C PHE A 52 -3.60 5.39 19.37
N PHE A 53 -3.62 6.65 19.82
CA PHE A 53 -3.37 7.84 19.01
C PHE A 53 -1.89 8.23 18.97
N ASP A 54 -1.16 7.51 18.13
CA ASP A 54 0.17 7.89 17.68
C ASP A 54 0.02 8.87 16.49
N LEU A 55 1.05 9.67 16.17
CA LEU A 55 1.07 10.60 15.02
C LEU A 55 0.62 9.98 13.68
N ILE A 56 0.73 8.65 13.55
CA ILE A 56 0.34 7.87 12.38
C ILE A 56 -1.19 7.88 12.16
N GLU A 57 -2.00 8.03 13.22
CA GLU A 57 -3.46 8.05 13.10
C GLU A 57 -3.99 9.32 12.44
N HIS A 58 -3.38 10.47 12.71
CA HIS A 58 -3.75 11.72 12.04
C HIS A 58 -3.41 11.73 10.55
N LEU A 59 -2.41 10.95 10.13
CA LEU A 59 -2.02 10.86 8.72
C LEU A 59 -3.19 10.37 7.85
N ILE A 60 -4.02 9.46 8.36
CA ILE A 60 -5.17 8.88 7.63
C ILE A 60 -6.16 9.96 7.17
N VAL A 61 -6.31 11.04 7.94
CA VAL A 61 -7.22 12.15 7.60
C VAL A 61 -6.67 13.00 6.45
N HIS A 62 -5.34 13.10 6.32
CA HIS A 62 -4.70 13.91 5.28
C HIS A 62 -4.53 13.17 3.94
N LEU A 63 -4.43 11.85 3.96
CA LEU A 63 -4.18 11.05 2.74
C LEU A 63 -5.18 11.28 1.59
N PRO A 64 -6.51 11.40 1.83
CA PRO A 64 -7.45 11.67 0.75
C PRO A 64 -7.25 13.06 0.13
N TYR A 65 -6.97 14.08 0.94
CA TYR A 65 -6.65 15.42 0.47
C TYR A 65 -5.36 15.44 -0.36
N GLU A 66 -4.31 14.79 0.13
CA GLU A 66 -3.04 14.65 -0.60
C GLU A 66 -3.25 13.93 -1.93
N ALA A 67 -4.05 12.85 -1.96
CA ALA A 67 -4.39 12.15 -3.20
C ALA A 67 -5.18 13.04 -4.17
N ARG A 68 -6.06 13.92 -3.69
CA ARG A 68 -6.81 14.86 -4.53
C ARG A 68 -5.90 15.90 -5.17
N VAL A 69 -4.98 16.48 -4.40
CA VAL A 69 -4.11 17.58 -4.86
C VAL A 69 -2.99 17.06 -5.75
N GLU A 70 -2.37 15.94 -5.35
CA GLU A 70 -1.15 15.46 -5.98
C GLU A 70 -1.40 14.29 -6.95
N GLY A 71 -2.62 13.75 -7.04
CA GLY A 71 -2.97 12.63 -7.91
C GLY A 71 -2.67 11.25 -7.30
N PRO A 72 -2.69 10.16 -8.10
CA PRO A 72 -2.66 8.79 -7.57
C PRO A 72 -1.41 8.52 -6.74
N ALA A 73 -1.59 7.95 -5.55
CA ALA A 73 -0.50 7.73 -4.60
C ALA A 73 0.48 6.62 -5.03
N GLU A 74 0.19 5.87 -6.10
CA GLU A 74 0.91 4.66 -6.48
C GLU A 74 2.42 4.89 -6.64
N TYR A 75 2.83 6.01 -7.24
CA TYR A 75 4.25 6.36 -7.41
C TYR A 75 4.83 7.19 -6.25
N ARG A 76 4.03 7.56 -5.24
CA ARG A 76 4.47 8.32 -4.05
C ARG A 76 4.51 7.48 -2.78
N GLN A 77 3.91 6.29 -2.77
CA GLN A 77 3.93 5.42 -1.60
C GLN A 77 5.35 4.87 -1.39
N MET A 78 6.05 5.38 -0.37
CA MET A 78 7.36 4.88 0.05
C MET A 78 7.35 3.35 0.24
N TYR A 79 6.25 2.82 0.78
CA TYR A 79 6.04 1.39 0.97
C TYR A 79 6.18 0.57 -0.33
N LEU A 80 5.74 1.08 -1.49
CA LEU A 80 5.89 0.37 -2.76
C LEU A 80 7.37 0.21 -3.11
N PHE A 81 8.15 1.28 -3.01
CA PHE A 81 9.58 1.26 -3.28
C PHE A 81 10.34 0.39 -2.28
N GLU A 82 10.00 0.47 -0.99
CA GLU A 82 10.59 -0.37 0.06
C GLU A 82 10.34 -1.86 -0.19
N ARG A 83 9.13 -2.25 -0.61
CA ARG A 83 8.83 -3.64 -0.98
C ARG A 83 9.64 -4.10 -2.19
N ILE A 84 9.70 -3.29 -3.24
CA ILE A 84 10.50 -3.60 -4.44
C ILE A 84 11.96 -3.79 -4.04
N LEU A 85 12.51 -2.88 -3.25
CA LEU A 85 13.89 -2.97 -2.75
C LEU A 85 14.11 -4.20 -1.86
N CYS A 86 13.15 -4.56 -1.02
CA CYS A 86 13.20 -5.77 -0.20
C CYS A 86 13.30 -7.03 -1.08
N ASP A 87 12.52 -7.10 -2.15
CA ASP A 87 12.56 -8.24 -3.06
C ASP A 87 13.83 -8.28 -3.89
N LEU A 88 14.29 -7.13 -4.41
CA LEU A 88 15.57 -7.02 -5.11
C LEU A 88 16.75 -7.44 -4.22
N LYS A 89 16.74 -7.07 -2.93
CA LYS A 89 17.76 -7.49 -1.97
C LYS A 89 17.84 -9.01 -1.84
N LYS A 90 16.72 -9.73 -1.91
CA LYS A 90 16.69 -11.21 -1.86
C LYS A 90 17.31 -11.85 -3.12
N GLN A 91 17.31 -11.13 -4.25
CA GLN A 91 17.90 -11.58 -5.51
C GLN A 91 19.43 -11.42 -5.56
N VAL A 92 20.03 -10.69 -4.62
CA VAL A 92 21.48 -10.49 -4.56
C VAL A 92 22.17 -11.75 -4.02
N LYS A 93 22.77 -12.54 -4.93
CA LYS A 93 23.60 -13.71 -4.63
C LYS A 93 25.09 -13.38 -4.60
N ASN A 94 25.52 -12.34 -5.30
CA ASN A 94 26.89 -11.83 -5.26
C ASN A 94 26.92 -10.39 -4.75
N LYS A 95 27.39 -10.17 -3.52
CA LYS A 95 27.49 -8.84 -2.92
C LYS A 95 28.65 -8.00 -3.46
N ALA A 96 29.65 -8.61 -4.09
CA ALA A 96 30.73 -7.87 -4.77
C ALA A 96 30.25 -7.20 -6.07
N HIS A 97 29.18 -7.73 -6.67
CA HIS A 97 28.58 -7.21 -7.90
C HIS A 97 27.05 -7.22 -7.80
N VAL A 98 26.50 -6.33 -6.96
CA VAL A 98 25.07 -6.28 -6.61
C VAL A 98 24.19 -6.11 -7.85
N GLU A 99 24.49 -5.14 -8.70
CA GLU A 99 23.72 -4.84 -9.92
C GLU A 99 23.70 -6.02 -10.88
N ALA A 100 24.88 -6.60 -11.16
CA ALA A 100 24.99 -7.78 -12.01
C ALA A 100 24.22 -8.98 -11.45
N SER A 101 24.21 -9.15 -10.12
CA SER A 101 23.45 -10.21 -9.47
C SER A 101 21.93 -10.01 -9.63
N VAL A 102 21.45 -8.78 -9.52
CA VAL A 102 20.02 -8.45 -9.72
C VAL A 102 19.62 -8.66 -11.17
N ILE A 103 20.41 -8.16 -12.13
CA ILE A 103 20.15 -8.34 -13.57
C ILE A 103 20.08 -9.82 -13.93
N LYS A 104 21.02 -10.63 -13.43
CA LYS A 104 21.02 -12.07 -13.66
C LYS A 104 19.74 -12.74 -13.17
N ALA A 105 19.30 -12.42 -11.96
CA ALA A 105 18.06 -12.94 -11.40
C ALA A 105 16.83 -12.50 -12.22
N TYR A 106 16.79 -11.24 -12.64
CA TYR A 106 15.73 -10.70 -13.49
C TYR A 106 15.63 -11.43 -14.83
N ILE A 107 16.75 -11.70 -15.50
CA ILE A 107 16.78 -12.44 -16.77
C ILE A 107 16.22 -13.84 -16.59
N VAL A 108 16.65 -14.56 -15.53
CA VAL A 108 16.13 -15.90 -15.23
C VAL A 108 14.62 -15.89 -15.00
N GLU A 109 14.12 -14.92 -14.24
CA GLU A 109 12.69 -14.78 -13.98
C GLU A 109 11.90 -14.46 -15.26
N LYS A 110 12.44 -13.59 -16.14
CA LYS A 110 11.82 -13.29 -17.44
C LYS A 110 11.76 -14.51 -18.35
N ILE A 111 12.83 -15.30 -18.41
CA ILE A 111 12.85 -16.55 -19.16
C ILE A 111 11.80 -17.50 -18.59
N ARG A 112 11.75 -17.69 -17.26
CA ARG A 112 10.76 -18.54 -16.59
C ARG A 112 9.32 -18.14 -16.95
N LEU A 113 9.00 -16.86 -16.84
CA LEU A 113 7.68 -16.31 -17.17
C LEU A 113 7.34 -16.52 -18.65
N PHE A 114 8.28 -16.23 -19.55
CA PHE A 114 8.09 -16.43 -20.98
C PHE A 114 7.85 -17.91 -21.28
N THR A 115 8.66 -18.82 -20.74
CA THR A 115 8.48 -20.25 -20.92
C THR A 115 7.11 -20.70 -20.43
N SER A 116 6.67 -20.25 -19.25
CA SER A 116 5.35 -20.61 -18.71
C SER A 116 4.16 -20.07 -19.51
N LEU A 117 4.36 -18.99 -20.28
CA LEU A 117 3.30 -18.39 -21.09
C LEU A 117 3.08 -19.16 -22.41
N TYR A 118 4.15 -19.72 -22.98
CA TYR A 118 4.13 -20.32 -24.31
C TYR A 118 4.22 -21.85 -24.32
N PHE A 119 4.72 -22.46 -23.24
CA PHE A 119 4.89 -23.91 -23.15
C PHE A 119 4.10 -24.47 -21.98
N ASP A 120 3.43 -25.59 -22.22
CA ASP A 120 2.70 -26.31 -21.18
C ASP A 120 3.69 -26.82 -20.10
N PRO A 121 3.24 -26.90 -18.84
CA PRO A 121 4.06 -27.47 -17.78
C PRO A 121 4.30 -28.96 -18.07
N THR A 122 5.54 -29.28 -18.46
CA THR A 122 6.08 -30.65 -18.54
C THR A 122 6.01 -31.39 -17.20
#